data_AF-A0A651FP15-F1
#
_entry.id   AF-A0A651FP15-F1
#
_cell.length_a   1.000
_cell.length_b   1.000
_cell.length_c   1.000
_cell.angle_alpha   90.00
_cell.angle_beta   90.00
_cell.angle_gamma   90.00
#
_symmetry.space_group_name_H-M   'P 1'
#
loop_
_entity.id
_entity.type
_entity.pdbx_description
1 polymer ?
#
loop_
_entity_poly.entity_id
_entity_poly.type
_entity_poly.pdbx_seq_one_letter_code
_entity_poly.pdbx_strand_id
1 'polypeptide(L)' 'QLADGVQVKGAALEHGLLHIELVREIPEAKKPRLIPIGARTIEASPVEARKQAPQAA' A
#
# COMPACT_ATOMS: atom_id res chain seq x y z
N GLN A 1 -13.39 21.87 0.59
CA GLN A 1 -12.27 21.34 1.41
C GLN A 1 -11.21 20.81 0.46
N LEU A 2 -9.91 21.05 0.72
CA LEU A 2 -8.81 20.47 -0.06
C LEU A 2 -8.68 18.97 0.26
N ALA A 3 -8.29 18.16 -0.73
CA ALA A 3 -8.11 16.72 -0.54
C ALA A 3 -6.85 16.40 0.27
N ASP A 4 -6.78 15.20 0.84
CA ASP A 4 -5.62 14.74 1.61
C ASP A 4 -4.33 14.79 0.77
N GLY A 5 -3.35 15.55 1.28
CA GLY A 5 -2.05 15.74 0.64
C GLY A 5 -2.04 16.83 -0.44
N VAL A 6 -3.04 17.70 -0.52
CA VAL A 6 -3.02 18.86 -1.43
C VAL A 6 -2.58 20.12 -0.68
N GLN A 7 -1.51 20.77 -1.16
CA GLN A 7 -1.00 22.03 -0.65
C GLN A 7 -1.07 23.14 -1.71
N VAL A 8 -1.24 24.38 -1.28
CA VAL A 8 -1.22 25.56 -2.16
C VAL A 8 0.23 25.99 -2.37
N LYS A 9 0.69 26.01 -3.63
CA LYS A 9 2.05 26.48 -3.98
C LYS A 9 2.09 27.97 -4.29
N GLY A 10 1.00 28.51 -4.82
CA GLY A 10 0.90 29.91 -5.22
C GLY A 10 -0.53 30.28 -5.54
N ALA A 11 -0.80 31.59 -5.50
CA ALA A 11 -2.06 32.15 -5.96
C ALA A 11 -1.78 33.47 -6.68
N ALA A 12 -2.39 33.65 -7.85
CA ALA A 12 -2.25 34.84 -8.68
C ALA A 12 -3.63 35.36 -9.10
N LEU A 13 -3.76 36.68 -9.19
CA LEU A 13 -4.99 37.34 -9.61
C LEU A 13 -4.76 37.94 -11.00
N GLU A 14 -5.31 37.30 -12.03
CA GLU A 14 -5.11 37.68 -13.43
C GLU A 14 -6.48 37.88 -14.09
N HIS A 15 -6.67 38.99 -14.80
CA HIS A 15 -7.94 39.35 -15.46
C HIS A 15 -9.18 39.30 -14.53
N GLY A 16 -9.00 39.57 -13.24
CA GLY A 16 -10.08 39.49 -12.24
C GLY A 16 -10.43 38.07 -11.80
N LEU A 17 -9.67 37.06 -12.22
CA LEU A 17 -9.82 35.66 -11.85
C LEU A 17 -8.66 35.21 -10.95
N LEU A 18 -9.01 34.61 -9.81
CA LEU A 18 -8.06 34.05 -8.88
C LEU A 18 -7.63 32.65 -9.36
N HIS A 19 -6.39 32.54 -9.80
CA HIS A 19 -5.74 31.30 -10.15
C HIS A 19 -5.01 30.76 -8.92
N ILE A 20 -5.28 29.50 -8.55
CA ILE A 20 -4.63 28.85 -7.42
C ILE A 20 -3.86 27.64 -7.93
N GLU A 21 -2.55 27.63 -7.71
CA GLU A 21 -1.70 26.49 -8.02
C GLU A 21 -1.68 25.52 -6.84
N LEU A 22 -2.18 24.31 -7.09
CA LEU A 22 -2.29 23.25 -6.10
C LEU A 22 -1.33 22.12 -6.47
N VAL A 23 -0.53 21.68 -5.52
CA VAL A 23 0.33 20.50 -5.65
C VAL A 23 -0.15 19.40 -4.74
N ARG A 24 -0.09 18.16 -5.25
CA ARG A 24 -0.38 16.97 -4.46
C ARG A 24 0.93 16.30 -4.03
N GLU A 25 1.20 16.28 -2.74
CA GLU A 25 2.29 15.50 -2.17
C GLU A 25 1.83 14.04 -2.03
N ILE A 26 2.49 13.12 -2.76
CA ILE A 26 2.29 11.69 -2.57
C ILE A 26 3.36 11.21 -1.58
N PRO A 27 2.98 10.83 -0.34
CA PRO A 27 3.95 10.32 0.62
C PRO A 27 4.57 9.03 0.10
N GLU A 28 5.92 8.96 0.09
CA GLU A 28 6.71 7.81 -0.40
C GLU A 28 6.41 6.48 0.32
N ALA A 29 5.73 6.54 1.47
CA ALA A 29 5.22 5.37 2.19
C ALA A 29 4.20 4.52 1.41
N LYS A 30 3.70 5.02 0.27
CA LYS A 30 2.85 4.26 -0.66
C LYS A 30 3.63 3.47 -1.73
N LYS A 31 4.97 3.58 -1.77
CA LYS A 31 5.76 2.70 -2.63
C LYS A 31 5.74 1.28 -2.05
N PRO A 32 5.24 0.28 -2.81
CA PRO A 32 5.29 -1.10 -2.36
C PRO A 32 6.76 -1.49 -2.15
N ARG A 33 7.10 -1.99 -0.96
CA ARG A 33 8.44 -2.49 -0.66
C ARG A 33 8.67 -3.77 -1.49
N LEU A 34 9.73 -3.82 -2.28
CA LEU A 34 10.19 -5.07 -2.88
C LEU A 34 10.63 -6.01 -1.76
N ILE A 35 10.03 -7.20 -1.69
CA ILE A 35 10.45 -8.26 -0.78
C ILE A 35 11.38 -9.18 -1.57
N PRO A 36 12.70 -9.16 -1.36
CA PRO A 36 13.59 -10.10 -2.02
C PRO A 36 13.29 -11.51 -1.51
N ILE A 37 12.78 -12.37 -2.38
CA ILE A 37 12.71 -13.82 -2.15
C ILE A 37 14.11 -14.41 -2.28
N GLY A 38 14.96 -14.16 -1.27
CA GLY A 38 16.10 -15.03 -1.01
C GLY A 38 15.58 -16.37 -0.51
N ALA A 39 16.17 -17.48 -0.97
CA ALA A 39 15.81 -18.83 -0.61
C ALA A 39 15.95 -19.06 0.91
N ARG A 40 14.95 -18.60 1.68
CA ARG A 40 14.70 -19.13 3.01
C ARG A 40 14.14 -20.51 2.74
N THR A 41 14.96 -21.52 2.97
CA THR A 41 14.52 -22.91 3.08
C THR A 41 13.27 -22.88 3.95
N ILE A 42 12.12 -23.00 3.30
CA ILE A 42 10.88 -23.21 3.98
C ILE A 42 11.05 -24.65 4.45
N GLU A 43 11.55 -24.82 5.67
CA GLU A 43 11.43 -26.09 6.39
C GLU A 43 9.94 -26.26 6.59
N ALA A 44 9.30 -26.80 5.55
CA ALA A 44 7.92 -27.23 5.58
C ALA A 44 7.89 -28.41 6.55
N SER A 45 7.71 -28.13 7.84
CA SER A 45 7.17 -29.12 8.76
C SER A 45 5.79 -29.47 8.20
N PRO A 46 5.57 -30.73 7.77
CA PRO A 46 4.26 -31.12 7.30
C PRO A 46 3.32 -31.03 8.50
N VAL A 47 2.35 -30.12 8.42
CA VAL A 47 1.20 -30.14 9.32
C VAL A 47 0.56 -31.51 9.16
N GLU A 48 0.67 -32.33 10.19
CA GLU A 48 0.12 -33.68 10.23
C GLU A 48 -1.37 -33.59 9.93
N ALA A 49 -1.74 -34.02 8.72
CA ALA A 49 -3.11 -34.30 8.37
C ALA A 49 -3.55 -35.51 9.22
N ARG A 50 -4.11 -35.24 10.41
CA ARG A 50 -4.98 -36.19 11.10
C ARG A 50 -6.21 -36.42 10.25
N LYS A 51 -6.07 -37.25 9.21
CA LYS A 51 -7.18 -38.03 8.67
C LYS A 51 -7.41 -39.17 9.66
N GLN A 52 -8.23 -38.91 10.68
CA GLN A 52 -8.96 -40.00 11.30
C GLN A 52 -10.06 -40.44 10.32
N ALA A 53 -9.90 -41.65 9.80
CA ALA A 53 -10.98 -42.45 9.25
C ALA A 53 -10.64 -43.93 9.48
N PRO A 54 -11.62 -44.81 9.39
CA PRO A 54 -12.44 -45.34 10.48
C PRO A 54 -11.94 -46.73 10.92
N GLN A 55 -12.34 -47.21 12.10
CA GLN A 55 -12.20 -48.65 12.36
C GLN A 55 -13.47 -49.19 13.02
N ALA A 56 -14.18 -49.99 12.24
CA ALA A 56 -15.20 -50.92 12.67
C ALA A 56 -14.52 -52.24 13.07
N ALA A 57 -14.94 -52.80 14.20
CA ALA A 57 -14.93 -54.23 14.53
C ALA A 57 -15.91 -54.43 15.68
#